data_AF-A0A6M3JBB0-F1
#
_entry.id   AF-A0A6M3JBB0-F1
#
_cell.length_a   1.000
_cell.length_b   1.000
_cell.length_c   1.000
_cell.angle_alpha   90.00
_cell.angle_beta   90.00
_cell.angle_gamma   90.00
#
_symmetry.space_group_name_H-M   'P 1'
#
loop_
_entity.id
_entity.type
_entity.pdbx_description
1 polymer ?
#
loop_
_entity_poly.entity_id
_entity_poly.type
_entity_poly.pdbx_seq_one_letter_code
_entity_poly.pdbx_strand_id
1 'polypeptide(L)' 'MPYKVRKSNGGYSVTSPHGTKAKRTSKKKAEAQVRLLRAIEHNPDFRPRKKKHHSASFGSFLEKRMEMLDA' A
#
# COMPACT_ATOMS: atom_id res chain seq x y z
N MET A 1 22.53 2.97 -8.25
CA MET A 1 21.95 3.95 -7.30
C MET A 1 20.73 3.28 -6.64
N PRO A 2 20.62 3.22 -5.31
CA PRO A 2 19.46 2.59 -4.65
C PRO A 2 18.18 3.41 -4.88
N TYR A 3 17.01 2.77 -4.77
CA TYR A 3 15.72 3.48 -4.82
C TYR A 3 15.65 4.60 -3.77
N LYS A 4 15.33 5.82 -4.19
CA LYS A 4 15.21 7.01 -3.33
C LYS A 4 13.79 7.51 -3.28
N VAL A 5 13.33 7.82 -2.07
CA VAL A 5 12.09 8.58 -1.84
C VAL A 5 12.45 10.05 -1.71
N ARG A 6 11.89 10.91 -2.56
CA ARG A 6 12.00 12.37 -2.45
C ARG A 6 10.65 12.96 -2.13
N LYS A 7 10.60 13.89 -1.16
CA LYS A 7 9.43 14.74 -0.93
C LYS A 7 9.43 15.84 -2.00
N SER A 8 8.29 16.03 -2.65
CA SER A 8 8.06 17.09 -3.64
C SER A 8 6.81 17.89 -3.24
N ASN A 9 6.59 19.06 -3.84
CA ASN A 9 5.39 19.86 -3.56
C ASN A 9 4.12 19.04 -3.76
N GLY A 10 3.45 18.74 -2.63
CA GLY A 10 2.21 17.97 -2.59
C GLY A 10 2.34 16.44 -2.53
N GLY A 11 3.52 15.84 -2.30
CA GLY A 11 3.63 14.39 -2.09
C GLY A 11 5.04 13.81 -2.05
N TYR A 12 5.12 12.50 -2.25
CA TYR A 12 6.36 11.72 -2.27
C TYR A 12 6.53 11.03 -3.63
N SER A 13 7.77 11.03 -4.12
CA SER A 13 8.14 10.44 -5.40
C SER A 13 9.23 9.37 -5.19
N VAL A 14 9.14 8.26 -5.92
CA VAL A 14 10.11 7.16 -5.88
C VAL A 14 10.93 7.18 -7.16
N THR A 15 12.25 7.26 -7.01
CA THR A 15 13.22 7.38 -8.11
C THR A 15 14.22 6.23 -8.09
N SER A 16 14.61 5.78 -9.27
CA SER A 16 15.60 4.74 -9.54
C SER A 16 16.62 5.26 -10.58
N PRO A 17 17.78 4.61 -10.78
CA PRO A 17 18.71 4.99 -11.84
C PRO A 17 18.04 5.06 -13.22
N HIS A 18 17.10 4.14 -13.47
CA HIS A 18 16.37 4.03 -14.73
C HIS A 18 15.11 4.92 -14.78
N GLY A 19 15.02 5.92 -13.90
CA GLY A 19 13.96 6.92 -13.91
C GLY A 19 12.99 6.87 -12.72
N THR A 20 11.92 7.66 -12.83
CA THR A 20 10.92 7.82 -11.77
C THR A 20 9.86 6.72 -11.85
N LYS A 21 9.61 6.03 -10.74
CA LYS A 21 8.66 4.89 -10.67
C LYS A 21 7.32 5.25 -10.04
N ALA A 22 7.27 6.30 -9.21
CA ALA A 22 6.03 6.84 -8.66
C ALA A 22 6.14 8.35 -8.45
N LYS A 23 5.05 9.08 -8.67
CA LYS A 23 4.95 10.53 -8.50
C LYS A 23 3.80 10.88 -7.56
N ARG A 24 3.98 11.92 -6.74
CA ARG A 24 2.92 12.56 -5.92
C ARG A 24 2.08 11.56 -5.11
N THR A 25 2.73 10.57 -4.50
CA THR A 25 2.08 9.56 -3.63
C THR A 25 2.18 9.95 -2.15
N SER A 26 1.43 9.28 -1.28
CA SER A 26 1.61 9.45 0.17
C SER A 26 2.89 8.76 0.64
N LYS A 27 3.44 9.21 1.78
CA LYS A 27 4.67 8.64 2.36
C LYS A 27 4.60 7.11 2.48
N LYS A 28 3.49 6.62 3.04
CA LYS A 28 3.23 5.19 3.24
C LYS A 28 3.22 4.40 1.92
N LYS A 29 2.62 4.96 0.86
CA LYS A 29 2.60 4.33 -0.48
C LYS A 29 4.00 4.32 -1.10
N ALA A 30 4.75 5.41 -0.99
CA ALA A 30 6.12 5.50 -1.49
C ALA A 30 7.05 4.47 -0.82
N GLU A 31 6.97 4.33 0.51
CA GLU A 31 7.75 3.33 1.26
C GLU A 31 7.37 1.90 0.89
N ALA A 32 6.07 1.61 0.77
CA ALA A 32 5.60 0.30 0.32
C ALA A 32 6.11 -0.03 -1.09
N GLN A 33 6.11 0.96 -1.98
CA GLN A 33 6.60 0.79 -3.35
C GLN A 33 8.12 0.55 -3.39
N VAL A 34 8.91 1.21 -2.55
CA VAL A 34 10.35 0.90 -2.42
C VAL A 34 10.57 -0.53 -1.95
N ARG A 35 9.82 -1.00 -0.95
CA ARG A 35 9.92 -2.39 -0.47
C ARG A 35 9.59 -3.39 -1.57
N LEU A 36 8.52 -3.13 -2.32
CA LEU A 36 8.10 -3.97 -3.43
C LEU A 36 9.17 -4.03 -4.53
N LEU A 37 9.70 -2.89 -4.94
CA LEU A 37 10.71 -2.81 -6.00
C LEU A 37 12.00 -3.52 -5.60
N ARG A 38 12.44 -3.37 -4.34
CA ARG A 38 13.59 -4.14 -3.81
C ARG A 38 13.34 -5.64 -3.81
N ALA A 39 12.14 -6.08 -3.44
CA ALA A 39 11.81 -7.51 -3.45
C ALA A 39 11.87 -8.10 -4.86
N ILE A 40 11.38 -7.37 -5.87
CA ILE A 40 11.45 -7.77 -7.28
C ILE A 40 12.90 -7.80 -7.78
N GLU A 41 13.72 -6.83 -7.38
CA GLU A 41 15.13 -6.75 -7.78
C GLU A 41 15.94 -7.95 -7.25
N HIS A 42 15.68 -8.37 -6.00
CA HIS A 42 16.38 -9.51 -5.39
C HIS A 42 15.79 -10.88 -5.75
N ASN A 43 14.52 -10.94 -6.12
CA ASN A 43 13.84 -12.17 -6.50
C ASN A 43 13.00 -11.93 -7.77
N PRO A 44 13.52 -12.29 -8.95
CA PRO A 44 12.83 -12.04 -10.22
C PRO A 44 11.49 -12.79 -10.33
N ASP A 45 11.31 -13.89 -9.61
CA ASP A 45 10.07 -14.67 -9.57
C ASP A 45 9.06 -14.15 -8.54
N PHE A 46 9.39 -13.07 -7.82
CA PHE A 46 8.49 -12.48 -6.83
C PHE A 46 7.21 -11.93 -7.49
N ARG A 47 6.07 -12.50 -7.11
CA ARG A 47 4.74 -12.10 -7.59
C ARG A 47 3.89 -11.55 -6.44
N PRO A 48 3.69 -10.21 -6.34
CA PRO A 48 2.86 -9.64 -5.29
C PRO A 48 1.40 -10.08 -5.45
N ARG A 49 0.83 -10.68 -4.41
CA ARG A 49 -0.59 -11.05 -4.39
C ARG A 49 -1.43 -9.87 -3.91
N LYS A 50 -2.59 -9.65 -4.53
CA LYS A 50 -3.57 -8.68 -4.05
C LYS A 50 -4.08 -9.13 -2.68
N LYS A 51 -4.11 -8.24 -1.69
CA LYS A 51 -4.84 -8.52 -0.45
C LYS A 51 -6.31 -8.74 -0.79
N LYS A 52 -6.88 -9.87 -0.37
CA LYS A 52 -8.33 -10.08 -0.41
C LYS A 52 -8.95 -9.05 0.52
N HIS A 53 -9.77 -8.15 -0.03
CA HIS A 53 -10.63 -7.32 0.80
C HIS A 53 -11.71 -8.25 1.34
N HIS A 54 -11.62 -8.59 2.63
CA HIS A 54 -12.79 -9.13 3.32
C HIS A 54 -13.80 -8.00 3.36
N SER A 55 -14.80 -8.07 2.48
CA SER A 55 -16.03 -7.32 2.65
C SER A 55 -16.68 -7.87 3.93
N ALA A 56 -16.32 -7.30 5.08
CA ALA A 56 -17.21 -7.39 6.23
C ALA A 56 -18.53 -6.79 5.76
N SER A 57 -19.54 -7.63 5.57
CA SER A 57 -20.89 -7.17 5.28
C SER A 57 -21.26 -6.24 6.43
N PHE A 58 -21.56 -4.98 6.11
CA PHE A 58 -21.97 -3.97 7.10
C PHE A 58 -23.13 -4.47 8.00
N GLY A 59 -23.92 -5.42 7.49
CA GLY A 59 -24.96 -6.14 8.23
C GLY A 59 -24.49 -6.85 9.48
N SER A 60 -23.33 -7.52 9.49
CA SER A 60 -22.88 -8.30 10.66
C SER A 60 -22.48 -7.42 11.84
N PHE A 61 -22.14 -6.16 11.59
CA PHE A 61 -21.82 -5.18 12.63
C PHE A 61 -23.08 -4.48 13.17
N LEU A 62 -24.09 -4.26 12.32
CA LEU A 62 -25.38 -3.68 12.71
C LEU A 62 -26.23 -4.66 13.52
N GLU A 63 -26.32 -5.93 13.12
CA GLU A 63 -27.03 -6.96 13.88
C GLU A 63 -26.45 -7.08 15.29
N LYS A 64 -25.13 -7.19 15.40
CA LYS A 64 -24.43 -7.32 16.69
C LYS A 64 -24.54 -6.06 17.56
N ARG A 65 -24.79 -4.88 16.96
CA ARG A 65 -25.02 -3.62 17.69
C ARG A 65 -26.45 -3.52 18.20
N MET A 66 -27.44 -3.96 17.42
CA MET A 66 -28.83 -3.98 17.89
C MET A 66 -29.00 -5.00 19.03
N GLU A 67 -28.38 -6.17 18.91
CA GLU A 67 -28.38 -7.19 19.96
C GLU A 67 -27.74 -6.71 21.29
N MET A 68 -26.75 -5.81 21.23
CA MET A 68 -26.15 -5.19 22.42
C MET A 68 -26.97 -4.04 23.03
N LEU A 69 -27.96 -3.51 22.30
CA LEU A 69 -28.82 -2.43 22.80
C LEU A 69 -30.09 -2.98 23.48
N ASP A 70 -30.43 -4.24 23.19
CA ASP A 70 -31.59 -4.94 23.74
C ASP A 70 -31.26 -5.82 24.97
N ALA A 71 -30.01 -5.81 25.45
CA ALA A 71 -29.51 -6.53 26.63
C ALA A 71 -29.19 -5.59 27.81
#